data_AF-A0AAN8HX29-F1
#
_entry.id   AF-A0AAN8HX29-F1
#
_cell.length_a   1.000
_cell.length_b   1.000
_cell.length_c   1.000
_cell.angle_alpha   90.00
_cell.angle_beta   90.00
_cell.angle_gamma   90.00
#
_symmetry.space_group_name_H-M   'P 1'
#
loop_
_entity.id
_entity.type
_entity.pdbx_description
1 polymer ?
#
loop_
_entity_poly.entity_id
_entity_poly.type
_entity_poly.pdbx_seq_one_letter_code
_entity_poly.pdbx_strand_id
1 'polypeptide(L)'
;MEEAHCDRTEFLSNYLSNADDIVLVPGSLGRIRSRFPNNPKYDAKAVVANLTCKRADQHFKAYLKQHLPKRLHYANNRRIEDIHLLVERKWHVARKVPEGKRHCGFAGDHGYDNKINSMQTIFLGYGPTFKFKTKVPAFENIELYNVMCDLLGLKPAPNNGTHGSMNHLLRSPPHRATMPEEVSRPLSSALAPAGTDDLGCSCDDKVSTMTQHYSDTDFRHR
;
A
#
# COMPACT_ATOMS: atom_id res chain seq x y z
N MET A 1 0.74 -16.78 -9.55
CA MET A 1 1.88 -16.82 -10.48
C MET A 1 1.56 -15.93 -11.65
N GLU A 2 2.52 -15.16 -12.15
CA GLU A 2 2.36 -14.28 -13.30
C GLU A 2 3.31 -14.71 -14.42
N GLU A 3 2.90 -14.54 -15.67
CA GLU A 3 3.74 -14.78 -16.84
C GLU A 3 4.86 -13.72 -16.92
N ALA A 4 6.08 -14.14 -17.27
CA ALA A 4 7.26 -13.30 -17.27
C ALA A 4 8.00 -13.38 -18.60
N HIS A 5 8.47 -12.22 -19.09
CA HIS A 5 9.18 -12.14 -20.38
C HIS A 5 10.43 -11.25 -20.29
N CYS A 6 11.44 -11.60 -21.08
CA CYS A 6 12.71 -10.90 -21.13
C CYS A 6 12.67 -9.47 -21.64
N ASP A 7 11.76 -9.21 -22.58
CA ASP A 7 11.55 -7.90 -23.18
C ASP A 7 10.92 -6.91 -22.20
N ARG A 8 10.32 -7.41 -21.10
CA ARG A 8 9.68 -6.62 -20.05
C ARG A 8 10.57 -6.45 -18.82
N THR A 9 11.82 -6.02 -19.05
CA THR A 9 12.76 -5.71 -17.97
C THR A 9 13.22 -4.27 -18.05
N GLU A 10 13.01 -3.53 -16.97
CA GLU A 10 13.51 -2.18 -16.77
C GLU A 10 14.93 -2.24 -16.20
N PHE A 11 15.89 -1.66 -16.92
CA PHE A 11 17.29 -1.66 -16.53
C PHE A 11 17.67 -0.34 -15.88
N LEU A 12 18.08 -0.35 -14.61
CA LEU A 12 18.41 0.87 -13.87
C LEU A 12 19.58 1.66 -14.48
N SER A 13 20.47 1.00 -15.22
CA SER A 13 21.52 1.67 -16.01
C SER A 13 21.00 2.66 -17.04
N ASN A 14 19.72 2.56 -17.45
CA ASN A 14 19.09 3.51 -18.37
C ASN A 14 18.60 4.79 -17.65
N TYR A 15 18.60 4.79 -16.32
CA TYR A 15 18.08 5.89 -15.48
C TYR A 15 19.17 6.53 -14.61
N LEU A 16 20.17 5.74 -14.19
CA LEU A 16 21.24 6.15 -13.28
C LEU A 16 22.60 6.00 -13.95
N SER A 17 23.39 7.07 -13.96
CA SER A 17 24.77 7.06 -14.43
C SER A 17 25.71 6.25 -13.53
N ASN A 18 25.38 6.11 -12.25
CA ASN A 18 26.19 5.43 -11.23
C ASN A 18 25.55 4.11 -10.73
N ALA A 19 24.91 3.36 -11.62
CA ALA A 19 24.28 2.07 -11.28
C ALA A 19 25.25 1.00 -10.73
N ASP A 20 26.57 1.24 -10.77
CA ASP A 20 27.57 0.39 -10.13
C ASP A 20 27.74 0.65 -8.63
N ASP A 21 27.36 1.83 -8.12
CA ASP A 21 27.49 2.17 -6.69
C ASP A 21 26.38 1.55 -5.83
N ILE A 22 25.40 0.91 -6.46
CA ILE A 22 24.26 0.29 -5.81
C ILE A 22 24.27 -1.23 -5.89
N VAL A 23 23.61 -1.86 -4.92
CA VAL A 23 23.16 -3.24 -4.97
C VAL A 23 21.65 -3.23 -5.15
N LEU A 24 21.19 -3.83 -6.25
CA LEU A 24 19.78 -4.07 -6.53
C LEU A 24 19.49 -5.56 -6.28
N VAL A 25 18.46 -5.84 -5.48
CA VAL A 25 17.75 -7.12 -5.54
C VAL A 25 16.83 -7.05 -6.76
N PRO A 26 17.11 -7.79 -7.84
CA PRO A 26 16.35 -7.70 -9.08
C PRO A 26 15.04 -8.49 -8.98
N GLY A 27 14.18 -8.33 -9.97
CA GLY A 27 12.99 -9.17 -10.14
C GLY A 27 11.69 -8.37 -10.26
N SER A 28 10.58 -9.01 -9.90
CA SER A 28 9.24 -8.43 -9.76
C SER A 28 9.09 -7.42 -8.62
N LEU A 29 10.05 -7.39 -7.69
CA LEU A 29 10.11 -6.46 -6.56
C LEU A 29 11.55 -5.97 -6.36
N GLY A 30 11.84 -4.79 -6.89
CA GLY A 30 13.18 -4.21 -6.77
C GLY A 30 13.45 -3.64 -5.38
N ARG A 31 14.63 -3.91 -4.84
CA ARG A 31 15.11 -3.27 -3.60
C ARG A 31 16.53 -2.77 -3.77
N ILE A 32 16.79 -1.52 -3.41
CA ILE A 32 18.10 -0.89 -3.61
C ILE A 32 18.72 -0.49 -2.27
N ARG A 33 19.99 -0.86 -2.11
CA ARG A 33 20.89 -0.34 -1.06
C ARG A 33 22.22 0.12 -1.64
N SER A 34 22.96 0.90 -0.86
CA SER A 34 24.36 1.21 -1.19
C SER A 34 25.18 -0.08 -1.30
N ARG A 35 26.07 -0.15 -2.30
CA ARG A 35 27.05 -1.24 -2.41
C ARG A 35 28.06 -1.19 -1.28
N PHE A 36 28.55 0.01 -0.97
CA PHE A 36 29.55 0.21 0.06
C PHE A 36 28.86 0.61 1.38
N PRO A 37 29.21 -0.04 2.50
CA PRO A 37 28.73 0.39 3.81
C PRO A 37 29.20 1.83 4.09
N ASN A 38 28.34 2.65 4.69
CA ASN A 38 28.63 4.04 5.06
C ASN A 38 29.14 4.92 3.89
N ASN A 39 28.62 4.73 2.67
CA ASN A 39 28.97 5.58 1.54
C ASN A 39 28.38 6.99 1.72
N PRO A 40 29.18 8.04 1.97
CA PRO A 40 28.65 9.40 2.19
C PRO A 40 28.04 10.00 0.92
N LYS A 41 28.35 9.44 -0.25
CA LYS A 41 27.79 9.86 -1.54
C LYS A 41 26.44 9.21 -1.84
N TYR A 42 26.04 8.20 -1.07
CA TYR A 42 24.75 7.53 -1.26
C TYR A 42 23.66 8.26 -0.46
N ASP A 43 22.77 8.93 -1.18
CA ASP A 43 21.53 9.46 -0.62
C ASP A 43 20.32 8.76 -1.26
N ALA A 44 19.57 8.02 -0.44
CA ALA A 44 18.40 7.29 -0.90
C ALA A 44 17.33 8.22 -1.48
N LYS A 45 17.19 9.46 -0.96
CA LYS A 45 16.24 10.45 -1.47
C LYS A 45 16.63 10.91 -2.87
N ALA A 46 17.91 11.24 -3.08
CA ALA A 46 18.44 11.59 -4.39
C ALA A 46 18.27 10.45 -5.41
N VAL A 47 18.52 9.20 -5.01
CA VAL A 47 18.31 8.03 -5.90
C VAL A 47 16.83 7.89 -6.28
N VAL A 48 15.90 8.01 -5.32
CA VAL A 48 14.45 7.97 -5.62
C VAL A 48 14.06 9.10 -6.56
N ALA A 49 14.52 10.34 -6.33
CA ALA A 49 14.25 11.47 -7.21
C ALA A 49 14.80 11.25 -8.63
N ASN A 50 15.99 10.66 -8.74
CA ASN A 50 16.60 10.32 -10.03
C ASN A 50 15.90 9.15 -10.75
N LEU A 51 15.10 8.36 -10.06
CA LEU A 51 14.30 7.28 -10.66
C LEU A 51 12.83 7.67 -10.88
N THR A 52 12.39 8.84 -10.41
CA THR A 52 10.99 9.26 -10.45
C THR A 52 10.68 9.99 -11.77
N CYS A 53 9.62 9.54 -12.45
CA CYS A 53 9.06 10.19 -13.64
C CYS A 53 10.08 10.48 -14.76
N LYS A 54 11.04 9.57 -15.00
CA LYS A 54 12.09 9.79 -16.01
C LYS A 54 11.65 9.47 -17.42
N ARG A 55 10.66 8.57 -17.58
CA ARG A 55 10.08 8.20 -18.87
C ARG A 55 8.57 8.08 -18.74
N ALA A 56 7.86 8.38 -19.82
CA ALA A 56 6.40 8.23 -19.87
C ALA A 56 5.97 6.75 -19.80
N ASP A 57 6.79 5.84 -20.31
CA ASP A 57 6.57 4.38 -20.36
C ASP A 57 7.29 3.64 -19.22
N GLN A 58 7.52 4.29 -18.08
CA GLN A 58 8.25 3.67 -16.97
C GLN A 58 7.36 2.69 -16.19
N HIS A 59 7.76 1.42 -16.13
CA HIS A 59 6.96 0.33 -15.53
C HIS A 59 7.32 -0.01 -14.07
N PHE A 60 7.92 0.95 -13.36
CA PHE A 60 8.12 0.86 -11.92
C PHE A 60 8.03 2.23 -11.26
N LYS A 61 7.69 2.26 -9.97
CA LYS A 61 7.72 3.47 -9.14
C LYS A 61 8.69 3.29 -7.99
N ALA A 62 9.63 4.22 -7.86
CA ALA A 62 10.59 4.23 -6.76
C ALA A 62 9.97 4.88 -5.51
N TYR A 63 10.15 4.22 -4.36
CA TYR A 63 9.71 4.70 -3.05
C TYR A 63 10.85 4.57 -2.06
N LEU A 64 10.97 5.55 -1.17
CA LEU A 64 11.60 5.25 0.12
C LEU A 64 10.69 4.29 0.88
N LYS A 65 11.25 3.31 1.61
CA LYS A 65 10.45 2.26 2.27
C LYS A 65 9.35 2.82 3.18
N GLN A 66 9.58 3.95 3.85
CA GLN A 66 8.57 4.61 4.69
C GLN A 66 7.38 5.20 3.93
N HIS A 67 7.54 5.48 2.63
CA HIS A 67 6.51 6.07 1.75
C HIS A 67 5.75 5.01 0.93
N LEU A 68 6.08 3.72 1.09
CA LEU A 68 5.27 2.65 0.50
C LEU A 68 3.82 2.71 1.00
N PRO A 69 2.84 2.26 0.19
CA PRO A 69 1.47 2.10 0.66
C PRO A 69 1.41 1.32 1.97
N LYS A 70 0.81 1.92 3.02
CA LYS A 70 0.81 1.34 4.37
C LYS A 70 0.24 -0.07 4.44
N ARG A 71 -0.74 -0.39 3.58
CA ARG A 71 -1.31 -1.74 3.43
C ARG A 71 -0.30 -2.86 3.13
N LEU A 72 0.90 -2.54 2.66
CA LEU A 72 1.94 -3.53 2.40
C LEU A 72 2.66 -3.95 3.68
N HIS A 73 2.59 -3.14 4.75
CA HIS A 73 3.31 -3.35 6.02
C HIS A 73 4.81 -3.65 5.83
N TYR A 74 5.42 -3.11 4.78
CA TYR A 74 6.75 -3.52 4.29
C TYR A 74 7.82 -2.43 4.46
N ALA A 75 7.99 -1.95 5.69
CA ALA A 75 8.96 -0.88 6.00
C ALA A 75 9.71 -1.06 7.32
N ASN A 76 9.07 -1.64 8.34
CA ASN A 76 9.58 -1.69 9.70
C ASN A 76 10.55 -2.87 9.95
N ASN A 77 11.63 -2.94 9.17
CA ASN A 77 12.70 -3.92 9.42
C ASN A 77 14.03 -3.45 8.82
N ARG A 78 15.14 -3.65 9.53
CA ARG A 78 16.49 -3.33 9.02
C ARG A 78 16.90 -4.14 7.77
N ARG A 79 16.28 -5.30 7.55
CA ARG A 79 16.52 -6.17 6.38
C ARG A 79 15.78 -5.71 5.13
N ILE A 80 14.89 -4.73 5.27
CA ILE A 80 14.18 -4.08 4.19
C ILE A 80 15.02 -2.85 3.79
N GLU A 81 15.56 -2.88 2.57
CA GLU A 81 16.40 -1.83 2.03
C GLU A 81 15.66 -0.49 1.94
N ASP A 82 16.41 0.62 1.94
CA ASP A 82 15.81 1.96 2.07
C ASP A 82 14.96 2.37 0.88
N ILE A 83 15.21 1.79 -0.31
CA ILE A 83 14.48 2.07 -1.53
C ILE A 83 13.81 0.81 -2.06
N HIS A 84 12.54 0.95 -2.42
CA HIS A 84 11.73 -0.07 -3.07
C HIS A 84 11.29 0.40 -4.45
N LEU A 85 11.32 -0.52 -5.41
CA LEU A 85 10.75 -0.33 -6.73
C LEU A 85 9.47 -1.15 -6.79
N LEU A 86 8.33 -0.47 -6.76
CA LEU A 86 7.03 -1.11 -6.97
C LEU A 86 6.86 -1.29 -8.48
N VAL A 87 7.07 -2.52 -8.95
CA VAL A 87 7.08 -2.89 -10.36
C VAL A 87 5.67 -3.25 -10.82
N GLU A 88 5.30 -2.82 -12.02
CA GLU A 88 4.03 -3.21 -12.64
C GLU A 88 4.01 -4.71 -12.97
N ARG A 89 2.80 -5.31 -13.01
CA ARG A 89 2.66 -6.74 -13.33
C ARG A 89 3.34 -7.07 -14.67
N LYS A 90 3.89 -8.29 -14.77
CA LYS A 90 4.63 -8.80 -15.94
C LYS A 90 5.94 -8.06 -16.27
N TRP A 91 6.33 -7.07 -15.47
CA TRP A 91 7.59 -6.36 -15.62
C TRP A 91 8.60 -6.78 -14.53
N HIS A 92 9.87 -6.58 -14.83
CA HIS A 92 10.97 -6.83 -13.91
C HIS A 92 11.87 -5.61 -13.84
N VAL A 93 12.67 -5.53 -12.80
CA VAL A 93 13.79 -4.59 -12.72
C VAL A 93 15.11 -5.34 -12.60
N ALA A 94 16.11 -4.86 -13.33
CA ALA A 94 17.47 -5.36 -13.29
C ALA A 94 18.46 -4.20 -13.30
N ARG A 95 19.70 -4.46 -12.89
CA ARG A 95 20.68 -3.39 -12.68
C ARG A 95 21.28 -2.89 -14.01
N LYS A 96 21.67 -3.82 -14.88
CA LYS A 96 22.33 -3.57 -16.17
C LYS A 96 21.80 -4.55 -17.21
N VAL A 97 21.81 -4.10 -18.47
CA VAL A 97 21.54 -4.97 -19.62
C VAL A 97 22.64 -6.03 -19.69
N PRO A 98 22.33 -7.33 -19.76
CA PRO A 98 23.34 -8.37 -19.90
C PRO A 98 24.06 -8.28 -21.25
N GLU A 99 25.36 -8.58 -21.26
CA GLU A 99 26.15 -8.69 -22.49
C GLU A 99 25.80 -10.02 -23.20
N GLY A 100 25.30 -9.93 -24.44
CA GLY A 100 24.93 -11.11 -25.25
C GLY A 100 23.42 -11.35 -25.40
N LYS A 101 23.03 -12.59 -25.75
CA LYS A 101 21.62 -12.93 -25.99
C LYS A 101 20.82 -12.79 -24.69
N ARG A 102 19.69 -12.09 -24.77
CA ARG A 102 18.72 -11.96 -23.68
C ARG A 102 18.06 -13.31 -23.41
N HIS A 103 18.64 -14.08 -22.50
CA HIS A 103 18.00 -15.26 -21.94
C HIS A 103 17.70 -15.00 -20.48
N CYS A 104 16.41 -15.01 -20.15
CA CYS A 104 15.93 -14.89 -18.79
C CYS A 104 15.48 -16.29 -18.42
N GLY A 105 16.10 -16.88 -17.40
CA GLY A 105 15.82 -18.26 -16.97
C GLY A 105 14.46 -18.41 -16.28
N PHE A 106 13.47 -17.60 -16.66
CA PHE A 106 12.12 -17.60 -16.11
C PHE A 106 11.09 -17.50 -17.23
N ALA A 107 10.00 -18.26 -17.09
CA ALA A 107 8.78 -18.14 -17.91
C ALA A 107 7.59 -17.63 -17.08
N GLY A 108 7.76 -17.56 -15.76
CA GLY A 108 6.80 -16.98 -14.82
C GLY A 108 7.51 -16.54 -13.55
N ASP A 109 6.91 -15.59 -12.85
CA ASP A 109 7.44 -15.04 -11.61
C ASP A 109 6.29 -14.60 -10.67
N HIS A 110 6.64 -14.21 -9.45
CA HIS A 110 5.73 -13.72 -8.42
C HIS A 110 6.44 -12.69 -7.54
N GLY A 111 5.72 -12.07 -6.59
CA GLY A 111 6.28 -11.07 -5.66
C GLY A 111 5.86 -9.64 -5.95
N TYR A 112 5.03 -9.44 -6.97
CA TYR A 112 4.33 -8.18 -7.23
C TYR A 112 3.39 -7.80 -6.07
N ASP A 113 2.77 -6.63 -6.20
CA ASP A 113 1.74 -6.14 -5.31
C ASP A 113 0.70 -7.22 -4.94
N ASN A 114 0.51 -7.43 -3.63
CA ASN A 114 -0.34 -8.48 -3.08
C ASN A 114 -1.83 -8.32 -3.43
N LYS A 115 -2.25 -7.17 -4.00
CA LYS A 115 -3.60 -6.95 -4.52
C LYS A 115 -3.79 -7.33 -5.98
N ILE A 116 -2.73 -7.71 -6.71
CA ILE A 116 -2.85 -8.19 -8.08
C ILE A 116 -3.54 -9.56 -8.08
N ASN A 117 -4.49 -9.77 -9.01
CA ASN A 117 -5.27 -11.00 -9.10
C ASN A 117 -4.40 -12.25 -9.28
N SER A 118 -3.34 -12.18 -10.09
CA SER A 118 -2.41 -13.30 -10.30
C SER A 118 -1.52 -13.61 -9.09
N MET A 119 -1.48 -12.74 -8.07
CA MET A 119 -0.78 -12.96 -6.79
C MET A 119 -1.70 -13.51 -5.70
N GLN A 120 -3.01 -13.62 -5.94
CA GLN A 120 -3.93 -14.23 -4.98
C GLN A 120 -3.64 -15.72 -4.81
N THR A 121 -3.87 -16.23 -3.59
CA THR A 121 -3.61 -17.62 -3.22
C THR A 121 -4.91 -18.41 -3.06
N ILE A 122 -4.78 -19.74 -3.03
CA ILE A 122 -5.90 -20.66 -2.79
C ILE A 122 -6.00 -20.94 -1.29
N PHE A 123 -7.24 -21.00 -0.78
CA PHE A 123 -7.54 -21.54 0.53
C PHE A 123 -8.72 -22.52 0.43
N LEU A 124 -8.56 -23.70 1.04
CA LEU A 124 -9.61 -24.72 1.18
C LEU A 124 -9.55 -25.30 2.58
N GLY A 125 -10.57 -25.00 3.40
CA GLY A 125 -10.75 -25.63 4.70
C GLY A 125 -11.68 -26.84 4.59
N TYR A 126 -11.19 -28.03 4.90
CA TYR A 126 -11.99 -29.26 4.96
C TYR A 126 -11.75 -29.99 6.27
N GLY A 127 -12.82 -30.41 6.93
CA GLY A 127 -12.76 -31.11 8.20
C GLY A 127 -14.03 -30.91 9.03
N PRO A 128 -14.15 -31.57 10.19
CA PRO A 128 -15.33 -31.52 11.04
C PRO A 128 -15.61 -30.11 11.57
N THR A 129 -14.57 -29.31 11.81
CA THR A 129 -14.69 -27.96 12.39
C THR A 129 -15.09 -26.89 11.38
N PHE A 130 -14.75 -27.06 10.10
CA PHE A 130 -15.11 -26.12 9.05
C PHE A 130 -16.57 -26.31 8.61
N LYS A 131 -17.25 -25.20 8.27
CA LYS A 131 -18.59 -25.27 7.67
C LYS A 131 -18.53 -25.94 6.30
N PHE A 132 -19.56 -26.72 5.98
CA PHE A 132 -19.64 -27.43 4.70
C PHE A 132 -20.05 -26.49 3.56
N LYS A 133 -19.49 -26.70 2.36
CA LYS A 133 -19.84 -25.98 1.12
C LYS A 133 -20.01 -24.46 1.29
N THR A 134 -19.18 -23.86 2.12
CA THR A 134 -19.25 -22.43 2.43
C THR A 134 -18.19 -21.69 1.62
N LYS A 135 -18.63 -20.72 0.80
CA LYS A 135 -17.76 -19.77 0.11
C LYS A 135 -17.70 -18.48 0.93
N VAL A 136 -16.51 -17.93 1.11
CA VAL A 136 -16.29 -16.68 1.86
C VAL A 136 -15.62 -15.63 0.99
N PRO A 137 -15.70 -14.34 1.37
CA PRO A 137 -14.87 -13.30 0.77
C PRO A 137 -13.37 -13.58 0.92
N ALA A 138 -12.55 -12.91 0.11
CA ALA A 138 -11.11 -12.97 0.27
C ALA A 138 -10.69 -12.41 1.65
N PHE A 139 -9.64 -13.00 2.20
CA PHE A 139 -9.04 -12.61 3.48
C PHE A 139 -7.51 -12.75 3.38
N GLU A 140 -6.79 -12.14 4.31
CA GLU A 140 -5.33 -12.17 4.33
C GLU A 140 -4.81 -13.43 5.02
N ASN A 141 -3.73 -14.03 4.49
CA ASN A 141 -3.19 -15.28 5.04
C ASN A 141 -2.66 -15.17 6.48
N ILE A 142 -2.39 -13.95 6.96
CA ILE A 142 -2.00 -13.68 8.35
C ILE A 142 -3.09 -14.08 9.36
N GLU A 143 -4.35 -14.13 8.93
CA GLU A 143 -5.49 -14.54 9.75
C GLU A 143 -5.47 -16.05 10.06
N LEU A 144 -4.79 -16.85 9.22
CA LEU A 144 -4.79 -18.31 9.34
C LEU A 144 -4.11 -18.81 10.61
N TYR A 145 -3.17 -18.05 11.18
CA TYR A 145 -2.52 -18.43 12.43
C TYR A 145 -3.53 -18.59 13.57
N ASN A 146 -4.45 -17.61 13.73
CA ASN A 146 -5.49 -17.67 14.75
C ASN A 146 -6.46 -18.84 14.49
N VAL A 147 -6.82 -19.10 13.21
CA VAL A 147 -7.65 -20.26 12.84
C VAL A 147 -6.97 -21.57 13.24
N MET A 148 -5.68 -21.74 12.95
CA MET A 148 -4.95 -22.95 13.34
C MET A 148 -4.88 -23.12 14.86
N CYS A 149 -4.68 -22.03 15.61
CA CYS A 149 -4.73 -22.07 17.07
C CYS A 149 -6.11 -22.50 17.59
N ASP A 150 -7.20 -21.96 17.03
CA ASP A 150 -8.57 -22.33 17.39
C ASP A 150 -8.87 -23.81 17.11
N LEU A 151 -8.39 -24.34 15.97
CA LEU A 151 -8.55 -25.75 15.60
C LEU A 151 -7.80 -26.70 16.54
N LEU A 152 -6.65 -26.27 17.07
CA LEU A 152 -5.80 -27.06 17.96
C LEU A 152 -6.08 -26.84 19.45
N GLY A 153 -7.00 -25.93 19.80
CA GLY A 153 -7.26 -25.55 21.20
C GLY A 153 -6.10 -24.81 21.86
N LEU A 154 -5.30 -24.07 21.08
CA LEU A 154 -4.14 -23.32 21.55
C LEU A 154 -4.48 -21.85 21.78
N LYS A 155 -3.88 -21.24 22.80
CA LYS A 155 -3.86 -19.78 22.93
C LYS A 155 -2.87 -19.19 21.91
N PRO A 156 -3.31 -18.33 20.98
CA PRO A 156 -2.40 -17.73 20.01
C PRO A 156 -1.40 -16.78 20.68
N ALA A 157 -0.17 -16.76 20.18
CA ALA A 157 0.80 -15.71 20.52
C ALA A 157 0.40 -14.36 19.88
N PRO A 158 0.92 -13.21 20.36
CA PRO A 158 0.67 -11.92 19.72
C PRO A 158 1.05 -11.94 18.23
N ASN A 159 0.12 -11.56 17.38
CA ASN A 159 0.27 -11.59 15.92
C ASN A 159 -0.54 -10.46 15.27
N ASN A 160 -0.43 -10.31 13.95
CA ASN A 160 -1.11 -9.24 13.20
C ASN A 160 -2.50 -9.63 12.68
N GLY A 161 -2.92 -10.89 12.81
CA GLY A 161 -4.27 -11.31 12.46
C GLY A 161 -5.29 -10.89 13.53
N THR A 162 -6.50 -10.57 13.11
CA THR A 162 -7.59 -10.18 14.01
C THR A 162 -8.31 -11.43 14.54
N HIS A 163 -8.03 -11.85 15.77
CA HIS A 163 -8.61 -13.07 16.35
C HIS A 163 -10.15 -12.99 16.37
N GLY A 164 -10.81 -13.96 15.73
CA GLY A 164 -12.27 -14.01 15.56
C GLY A 164 -12.78 -13.51 14.20
N SER A 165 -11.96 -12.83 13.39
CA SER A 165 -12.33 -12.37 12.04
C SER A 165 -12.83 -13.53 11.15
N MET A 166 -12.22 -14.71 11.32
CA MET A 166 -12.50 -15.91 10.54
C MET A 166 -13.51 -16.86 11.20
N ASN A 167 -14.20 -16.45 12.27
CA ASN A 167 -15.21 -17.28 12.95
C ASN A 167 -16.31 -17.79 12.00
N HIS A 168 -16.62 -17.02 10.96
CA HIS A 168 -17.63 -17.38 9.97
C HIS A 168 -17.25 -18.63 9.14
N LEU A 169 -15.98 -19.08 9.16
CA LEU A 169 -15.52 -20.35 8.57
C LEU A 169 -15.85 -21.59 9.41
N LEU A 170 -15.99 -21.43 10.73
CA LEU A 170 -16.05 -22.53 11.69
C LEU A 170 -17.50 -22.83 12.10
N ARG A 171 -17.84 -24.10 12.30
CA ARG A 171 -19.17 -24.51 12.78
C ARG A 171 -19.45 -24.05 14.21
N SER A 172 -18.43 -24.15 15.05
CA SER A 172 -18.47 -23.80 16.48
C SER A 172 -17.19 -23.06 16.83
N PRO A 173 -17.13 -21.73 16.63
CA PRO A 173 -15.92 -20.95 16.91
C PRO A 173 -15.63 -20.91 18.42
N PRO A 174 -14.40 -21.25 18.86
CA PRO A 174 -14.05 -21.27 20.29
C PRO A 174 -13.82 -19.86 20.86
N HIS A 175 -13.41 -18.91 20.02
CA HIS A 175 -13.14 -17.53 20.43
C HIS A 175 -14.33 -16.60 20.13
N ARG A 176 -14.74 -15.81 21.13
CA ARG A 176 -15.74 -14.74 20.98
C ARG A 176 -15.03 -13.39 21.04
N ALA A 177 -14.88 -12.73 19.90
CA ALA A 177 -14.28 -11.41 19.81
C ALA A 177 -15.13 -10.38 20.57
N THR A 178 -14.45 -9.46 21.25
CA THR A 178 -15.05 -8.32 21.97
C THR A 178 -14.43 -7.03 21.45
N MET A 179 -15.18 -5.93 21.54
CA MET A 179 -14.62 -4.61 21.25
C MET A 179 -13.58 -4.24 22.32
N PRO A 180 -12.44 -3.63 21.95
CA PRO A 180 -11.49 -3.12 22.93
C PRO A 180 -12.12 -1.98 23.73
N GLU A 181 -11.79 -1.92 25.02
CA GLU A 181 -12.27 -0.85 25.91
C GLU A 181 -11.59 0.47 25.59
N GLU A 182 -12.35 1.57 25.67
CA GLU A 182 -11.80 2.91 25.58
C GLU A 182 -10.98 3.21 26.84
N VAL A 183 -9.70 3.58 26.66
CA VAL A 183 -8.77 3.80 27.79
C VAL A 183 -9.03 5.13 28.50
N SER A 184 -9.51 6.14 27.77
CA SER A 184 -9.68 7.49 28.30
C SER A 184 -10.88 8.17 27.66
N ARG A 185 -11.70 8.83 28.46
CA ARG A 185 -12.83 9.61 27.97
C ARG A 185 -12.36 10.89 27.26
N PRO A 186 -13.11 11.39 26.25
CA PRO A 186 -12.83 12.68 25.63
C PRO A 186 -12.85 13.81 26.66
N LEU A 187 -11.90 14.74 26.56
CA LEU A 187 -11.93 15.97 27.36
C LEU A 187 -13.08 16.86 26.87
N SER A 188 -13.77 17.52 27.80
CA SER A 188 -14.76 18.54 27.46
C SER A 188 -14.05 19.74 26.82
N SER A 189 -14.37 20.04 25.56
CA SER A 189 -13.96 21.32 24.97
C SER A 189 -14.83 22.43 25.56
N ALA A 190 -14.22 23.37 26.29
CA ALA A 190 -14.87 24.63 26.61
C ALA A 190 -14.99 25.48 25.34
N LEU A 191 -16.04 26.31 25.23
CA LEU A 191 -16.09 27.38 24.25
C LEU A 191 -14.93 28.34 24.56
N ALA A 192 -13.87 28.31 23.74
CA ALA A 192 -12.89 29.37 23.76
C ALA A 192 -13.60 30.68 23.35
N PRO A 193 -13.30 31.83 23.96
CA PRO A 193 -13.75 33.12 23.44
C PRO A 193 -13.34 33.19 21.96
N ALA A 194 -14.27 33.56 21.08
CA ALA A 194 -13.93 33.80 19.69
C ALA A 194 -12.83 34.89 19.65
N GLY A 195 -11.61 34.51 19.29
CA GLY A 195 -10.52 35.45 19.12
C GLY A 195 -10.88 36.42 18.01
N THR A 196 -10.70 37.71 18.25
CA THR A 196 -10.82 38.76 17.23
C THR A 196 -9.52 38.94 16.45
N ASP A 197 -8.60 37.98 16.56
CA ASP A 197 -7.28 38.05 15.95
C ASP A 197 -7.43 38.01 14.43
N ASP A 198 -6.77 38.96 13.77
CA ASP A 198 -6.67 38.97 12.32
C ASP A 198 -5.82 37.77 11.85
N LEU A 199 -6.46 36.86 11.14
CA LEU A 199 -5.81 35.67 10.57
C LEU A 199 -5.07 35.98 9.25
N GLY A 200 -5.09 37.23 8.77
CA GLY A 200 -4.47 37.64 7.51
C GLY A 200 -5.09 36.95 6.28
N CYS A 201 -6.35 36.51 6.42
CA CYS A 201 -7.06 35.78 5.38
C CYS A 201 -7.76 36.77 4.43
N SER A 202 -7.59 36.58 3.12
CA SER A 202 -8.42 37.24 2.10
C SER A 202 -9.57 36.30 1.76
N CYS A 203 -10.78 36.70 2.11
CA CYS A 203 -11.99 35.96 1.77
C CYS A 203 -12.55 36.47 0.43
N ASP A 204 -12.95 35.56 -0.44
CA ASP A 204 -13.66 35.93 -1.68
C ASP A 204 -15.03 36.53 -1.36
N ASP A 205 -15.39 37.62 -2.04
CA ASP A 205 -16.73 38.21 -1.95
C ASP A 205 -17.77 37.25 -2.55
N LYS A 206 -18.83 36.97 -1.78
CA LYS A 206 -19.96 36.21 -2.29
C LYS A 206 -20.70 37.03 -3.34
N VAL A 207 -20.57 36.68 -4.62
CA VAL A 207 -21.41 37.21 -5.71
C VAL A 207 -22.87 36.82 -5.45
N SER A 208 -23.62 37.70 -4.80
CA SER A 208 -25.06 37.57 -4.66
C SER A 208 -25.69 38.12 -5.92
N THR A 209 -26.00 37.27 -6.89
CA THR A 209 -26.93 37.63 -7.97
C THR A 209 -28.29 37.94 -7.33
N MET A 210 -28.56 39.22 -7.09
CA MET A 210 -29.90 39.74 -6.82
C MET A 210 -30.78 39.43 -8.02
N THR A 211 -31.62 38.41 -7.92
CA THR A 211 -32.83 38.31 -8.75
C THR A 211 -33.66 39.57 -8.51
N GLN A 212 -33.75 40.42 -9.54
CA GLN A 212 -34.63 41.58 -9.58
C GLN A 212 -36.08 41.11 -9.38
N HIS A 213 -36.67 41.50 -8.25
CA HIS A 213 -38.12 41.51 -8.11
C HIS A 213 -38.67 42.61 -9.03
N TYR A 214 -39.32 42.21 -10.13
CA TYR A 214 -40.25 43.06 -10.86
C TYR A 214 -41.42 43.39 -9.92
N SER A 215 -41.61 44.67 -9.58
CA SER A 215 -42.87 45.17 -9.04
C SER A 215 -43.69 45.71 -10.20
N ASP A 216 -44.71 44.95 -10.60
CA ASP A 216 -45.76 45.40 -11.50
C ASP A 216 -46.46 46.63 -10.93
N THR A 217 -46.69 47.59 -11.82
CA THR A 217 -47.55 48.75 -11.65
C THR A 217 -48.98 48.33 -11.33
N ASP A 218 -49.56 48.82 -10.23
CA ASP A 218 -51.02 48.95 -10.14
C ASP A 218 -51.42 50.40 -9.83
N PHE A 219 -52.28 50.88 -10.72
CA PHE A 219 -52.78 52.22 -10.87
C PHE A 219 -54.25 52.14 -10.45
N ARG A 220 -54.63 52.73 -9.31
CA ARG A 220 -55.99 53.25 -9.01
C ARG A 220 -56.14 53.67 -7.55
N HIS A 221 -56.45 54.94 -7.31
CA HIS A 221 -57.73 55.30 -6.69
C HIS A 221 -58.07 56.78 -6.91
N ARG A 222 -59.32 56.98 -7.35
CA ARG A 222 -60.08 58.23 -7.62
C ARG A 222 -59.95 58.83 -9.01
#